data_AF-A0A543IGQ0-F1
#
_entry.id   AF-A0A543IGQ0-F1
#
_cell.length_a   1.000
_cell.length_b   1.000
_cell.length_c   1.000
_cell.angle_alpha   90.00
_cell.angle_beta   90.00
_cell.angle_gamma   90.00
#
_symmetry.space_group_name_H-M   'P 1'
#
loop_
_entity.id
_entity.type
_entity.pdbx_description
1 polymer ?
#
loop_
_entity_poly.entity_id
_entity_poly.type
_entity_poly.pdbx_seq_one_letter_code
_entity_poly.pdbx_strand_id
1 'polypeptide(L)'
;MTMKRIMRAGGAMTLSALAASLLAAGAGATPAAAATATLSIPYRNCEANDGRHYDYLVRVKGQTRITQEKKRIEVRLWGDDPGYDDLLGGPYQLLIEGSEPYYSIDICMNADTLDEDIGGDEVYAGVRVYGHPSGALLETVESNRIHGSF
;
A
#
# COMPACT_ATOMS: atom_id res chain seq x y z
N MET A 1 35.04 -50.04 53.02
CA MET A 1 33.86 -49.31 53.54
C MET A 1 33.55 -48.19 52.56
N THR A 2 32.40 -48.27 51.90
CA THR A 2 31.59 -47.21 51.25
C THR A 2 32.10 -46.47 49.98
N MET A 3 31.28 -46.61 48.93
CA MET A 3 31.26 -46.04 47.57
C MET A 3 31.08 -44.50 47.47
N LYS A 4 31.42 -43.96 46.27
CA LYS A 4 30.63 -43.07 45.34
C LYS A 4 31.56 -42.06 44.66
N ARG A 5 31.48 -41.64 43.38
CA ARG A 5 30.48 -41.62 42.28
C ARG A 5 31.26 -41.37 40.95
N ILE A 6 31.06 -42.11 39.85
CA ILE A 6 30.12 -41.87 38.70
C ILE A 6 30.57 -40.68 37.80
N MET A 7 31.22 -40.93 36.65
CA MET A 7 30.74 -40.99 35.22
C MET A 7 31.18 -39.76 34.41
N ARG A 8 32.00 -39.95 33.36
CA ARG A 8 31.69 -40.07 31.90
C ARG A 8 31.35 -38.75 31.19
N ALA A 9 32.17 -38.39 30.21
CA ALA A 9 31.81 -37.50 29.10
C ALA A 9 32.24 -38.17 27.77
N GLY A 10 31.26 -38.55 26.94
CA GLY A 10 31.44 -38.71 25.49
C GLY A 10 31.47 -37.32 24.85
N GLY A 11 32.17 -37.06 23.76
CA GLY A 11 32.26 -37.86 22.53
C GLY A 11 31.30 -37.25 21.50
N ALA A 12 31.74 -36.23 20.77
CA ALA A 12 31.01 -35.68 19.63
C ALA A 12 32.00 -35.31 18.52
N MET A 13 32.02 -36.11 17.45
CA MET A 13 32.63 -35.77 16.16
C MET A 13 31.68 -34.86 15.38
N THR A 14 32.14 -33.70 14.95
CA THR A 14 31.44 -32.86 13.98
C THR A 14 32.05 -33.05 12.59
N LEU A 15 31.27 -33.69 11.70
CA LEU A 15 31.53 -33.71 10.26
C LEU A 15 31.37 -32.29 9.71
N SER A 16 32.42 -31.77 9.09
CA SER A 16 32.35 -30.58 8.22
C SER A 16 32.59 -31.02 6.80
N ALA A 17 31.59 -30.87 5.93
CA ALA A 17 31.77 -31.11 4.51
C ALA A 17 30.81 -30.28 3.65
N LEU A 18 31.43 -29.50 2.75
CA LEU A 18 30.97 -29.09 1.41
C LEU A 18 29.80 -28.08 1.35
N ALA A 19 29.68 -27.17 0.37
CA ALA A 19 30.53 -26.63 -0.69
C ALA A 19 29.67 -25.58 -1.46
N ALA A 20 30.35 -24.79 -2.31
CA ALA A 20 29.84 -24.24 -3.58
C ALA A 20 29.01 -22.93 -3.58
N SER A 21 29.74 -21.83 -3.78
CA SER A 21 29.62 -20.84 -4.87
C SER A 21 28.24 -20.54 -5.50
N LEU A 22 27.81 -19.29 -5.37
CA LEU A 22 26.88 -18.59 -6.27
C LEU A 22 27.39 -17.16 -6.51
N LEU A 23 28.33 -17.00 -7.43
CA LEU A 23 28.62 -15.71 -8.09
C LEU A 23 28.04 -15.79 -9.50
N ALA A 24 26.73 -15.58 -9.61
CA ALA A 24 26.04 -15.48 -10.88
C ALA A 24 25.68 -14.01 -11.15
N ALA A 25 26.44 -13.44 -12.08
CA ALA A 25 26.06 -12.42 -13.05
C ALA A 25 25.09 -11.31 -12.59
N GLY A 26 25.66 -10.11 -12.41
CA GLY A 26 24.93 -8.87 -12.54
C GLY A 26 24.40 -8.69 -13.96
N ALA A 27 23.22 -9.26 -14.24
CA ALA A 27 22.31 -8.64 -15.17
C ALA A 27 21.72 -7.44 -14.44
N GLY A 28 22.05 -6.23 -14.91
CA GLY A 28 21.39 -5.02 -14.44
C GLY A 28 19.91 -5.10 -14.76
N ALA A 29 19.13 -5.65 -13.84
CA ALA A 29 17.70 -5.44 -13.81
C ALA A 29 17.52 -3.96 -13.52
N THR A 30 17.33 -3.15 -14.57
CA THR A 30 16.70 -1.85 -14.38
C THR A 30 15.41 -2.11 -13.63
N PRO A 31 15.25 -1.60 -12.39
CA PRO A 31 14.05 -1.87 -11.63
C PRO A 31 12.87 -1.41 -12.47
N ALA A 32 11.96 -2.34 -12.79
CA ALA A 32 10.68 -1.96 -13.38
C ALA A 32 10.07 -0.92 -12.44
N ALA A 33 9.73 0.27 -12.97
CA ALA A 33 9.13 1.33 -12.17
C ALA A 33 7.98 0.72 -11.37
N ALA A 34 8.06 0.78 -10.05
CA ALA A 34 7.03 0.18 -9.21
C ALA A 34 5.74 1.01 -9.33
N ALA A 35 4.60 0.35 -9.23
CA ALA A 35 3.35 1.04 -8.99
C ALA A 35 3.49 1.84 -7.70
N THR A 36 3.03 3.08 -7.69
CA THR A 36 3.06 3.93 -6.51
C THR A 36 1.69 4.54 -6.26
N ALA A 37 1.41 4.81 -4.99
CA ALA A 37 0.30 5.62 -4.54
C ALA A 37 0.78 6.47 -3.36
N THR A 38 0.31 7.70 -3.29
CA THR A 38 0.56 8.63 -2.19
C THR A 38 -0.75 9.30 -1.82
N LEU A 39 -1.13 9.15 -0.57
CA LEU A 39 -2.26 9.82 0.06
C LEU A 39 -1.75 11.07 0.78
N SER A 40 -2.45 12.18 0.60
CA SER A 40 -2.15 13.45 1.25
C SER A 40 -3.41 14.30 1.42
N ILE A 41 -3.38 15.23 2.38
CA ILE A 41 -4.41 16.25 2.56
C ILE A 41 -3.80 17.62 2.27
N PRO A 42 -3.73 18.04 0.99
CA PRO A 42 -3.07 19.30 0.61
C PRO A 42 -3.82 20.56 1.05
N TYR A 43 -5.13 20.49 1.31
CA TYR A 43 -5.95 21.68 1.54
C TYR A 43 -7.12 21.40 2.49
N ARG A 44 -7.55 22.44 3.22
CA ARG A 44 -8.71 22.46 4.13
C ARG A 44 -9.80 23.38 3.55
N ASN A 45 -11.07 23.13 3.86
CA ASN A 45 -12.24 23.84 3.30
C ASN A 45 -12.44 23.57 1.80
N CYS A 46 -12.53 22.30 1.42
CA CYS A 46 -12.79 21.89 0.04
C CYS A 46 -14.21 22.30 -0.38
N GLU A 47 -14.35 22.85 -1.59
CA GLU A 47 -15.65 23.10 -2.21
C GLU A 47 -15.79 22.18 -3.43
N ALA A 48 -16.81 21.33 -3.43
CA ALA A 48 -17.11 20.48 -4.56
C ALA A 48 -17.76 21.29 -5.69
N ASN A 49 -17.76 20.73 -6.90
CA ASN A 49 -18.32 21.39 -8.09
C ASN A 49 -19.84 21.69 -7.98
N ASP A 50 -20.54 21.11 -7.01
CA ASP A 50 -21.94 21.37 -6.72
C ASP A 50 -22.17 22.43 -5.62
N GLY A 51 -21.11 23.09 -5.16
CA GLY A 51 -21.14 24.15 -4.14
C GLY A 51 -21.20 23.64 -2.70
N ARG A 52 -21.14 22.32 -2.47
CA ARG A 52 -21.04 21.78 -1.11
C ARG A 52 -19.62 21.97 -0.55
N HIS A 53 -19.55 22.38 0.72
CA HIS A 53 -18.31 22.53 1.45
C HIS A 53 -18.01 21.29 2.31
N TYR A 54 -16.73 20.98 2.42
CA TYR A 54 -16.17 19.87 3.18
C TYR A 54 -14.89 20.33 3.89
N ASP A 55 -14.50 19.63 4.94
CA ASP A 55 -13.36 20.04 5.77
C ASP A 55 -12.01 19.88 5.06
N TYR A 56 -11.89 18.88 4.17
CA TYR A 56 -10.63 18.49 3.56
C TYR A 56 -10.73 18.24 2.07
N LEU A 57 -9.65 18.59 1.36
CA LEU A 57 -9.34 18.01 0.06
C LEU A 57 -8.34 16.88 0.29
N VAL A 58 -8.79 15.64 0.09
CA VAL A 58 -7.95 14.44 0.11
C VAL A 58 -7.47 14.16 -1.32
N ARG A 59 -6.17 13.98 -1.49
CA ARG A 59 -5.54 13.69 -2.78
C ARG A 59 -4.82 12.36 -2.76
N VAL A 60 -5.17 11.50 -3.71
CA VAL A 60 -4.45 10.25 -4.02
C VAL A 60 -3.80 10.39 -5.38
N LYS A 61 -2.47 10.35 -5.43
CA LYS A 61 -1.68 10.43 -6.67
C LYS A 61 -0.66 9.32 -6.77
N GLY A 62 -0.30 8.92 -7.97
CA GLY A 62 0.66 7.85 -8.15
C GLY A 62 1.00 7.56 -9.60
N GLN A 63 1.70 6.44 -9.79
CA GLN A 63 2.04 5.88 -11.09
C GLN A 63 1.59 4.43 -11.18
N THR A 64 1.06 4.03 -12.33
CA THR A 64 0.76 2.64 -12.66
C THR A 64 1.78 2.08 -13.65
N ARG A 65 2.03 0.76 -13.59
CA ARG A 65 2.80 0.04 -14.62
C ARG A 65 1.99 -0.27 -15.88
N ILE A 66 0.68 -0.02 -15.85
CA ILE A 66 -0.22 -0.39 -16.93
C ILE A 66 -0.17 0.65 -18.06
N THR A 67 0.41 0.25 -19.20
CA THR A 67 0.59 1.08 -20.40
C THR A 67 -0.55 0.98 -21.40
N GLN A 68 -1.68 0.36 -21.02
CA GLN A 68 -2.86 0.27 -21.89
C GLN A 68 -3.37 1.67 -22.26
N GLU A 69 -3.83 1.82 -23.51
CA GLU A 69 -4.39 3.06 -24.07
C GLU A 69 -5.66 3.53 -23.34
N LYS A 70 -6.30 2.65 -22.55
CA LYS A 70 -7.43 3.03 -21.74
C LYS A 70 -7.50 2.16 -20.49
N LYS A 71 -7.60 2.81 -19.33
CA LYS A 71 -7.59 2.16 -18.02
C LYS A 71 -8.44 2.93 -17.02
N ARG A 72 -9.04 2.21 -16.08
CA ARG A 72 -9.81 2.79 -14.97
C ARG A 72 -9.03 2.64 -13.68
N ILE A 73 -8.82 3.75 -12.98
CA ILE A 73 -8.27 3.77 -11.63
C ILE A 73 -9.45 3.84 -10.67
N GLU A 74 -9.48 2.94 -9.69
CA GLU A 74 -10.41 2.99 -8.56
C GLU A 74 -9.63 3.21 -7.27
N VAL A 75 -10.09 4.15 -6.45
CA VAL A 75 -9.52 4.47 -5.14
C VAL A 75 -10.58 4.22 -4.07
N ARG A 76 -10.20 3.53 -3.01
CA ARG A 76 -10.97 3.41 -1.76
C ARG A 76 -10.12 3.89 -0.61
N LEU A 77 -10.73 4.58 0.34
CA LEU A 77 -10.09 5.05 1.55
C LEU A 77 -10.48 4.14 2.70
N TRP A 78 -9.50 3.81 3.53
CA TRP A 78 -9.61 2.85 4.61
C TRP A 78 -9.02 3.43 5.90
N GLY A 79 -9.67 3.16 7.03
CA GLY A 79 -9.09 3.26 8.36
C GLY A 79 -8.22 2.02 8.61
N ASP A 80 -7.05 2.20 9.20
CA ASP A 80 -6.12 1.12 9.54
C ASP A 80 -6.29 0.77 11.02
N ASP A 81 -7.14 -0.22 11.31
CA ASP A 81 -7.41 -0.67 12.69
C ASP A 81 -6.70 -1.99 12.99
N PRO A 82 -6.24 -2.22 14.25
CA PRO A 82 -5.54 -3.45 14.64
C PRO A 82 -6.30 -4.77 14.41
N GLY A 83 -7.60 -4.72 14.13
CA GLY A 83 -8.47 -5.88 13.95
C GLY A 83 -9.18 -5.96 12.60
N TYR A 84 -9.56 -4.84 12.00
CA TYR A 84 -10.31 -4.81 10.75
C TYR A 84 -10.31 -3.41 10.13
N ASP A 85 -9.74 -3.27 8.93
CA ASP A 85 -9.76 -2.00 8.20
C ASP A 85 -11.20 -1.58 7.83
N ASP A 86 -11.59 -0.38 8.27
CA ASP A 86 -12.91 0.17 7.99
C ASP A 86 -12.94 0.97 6.67
N LEU A 87 -13.96 0.73 5.84
CA LEU A 87 -14.10 1.43 4.56
C LEU A 87 -14.70 2.81 4.79
N LEU A 88 -13.85 3.84 4.77
CA LEU A 88 -14.23 5.24 4.95
C LEU A 88 -14.99 5.80 3.75
N GLY A 89 -14.59 5.39 2.55
CA GLY A 89 -15.14 5.98 1.33
C GLY A 89 -14.70 5.34 0.02
N GLY A 90 -15.50 5.57 -1.01
CA GLY A 90 -15.28 5.12 -2.39
C GLY A 90 -16.16 3.94 -2.81
N PRO A 91 -15.93 3.36 -4.00
CA PRO A 91 -14.81 3.64 -4.90
C PRO A 91 -14.96 4.98 -5.64
N TYR A 92 -13.90 5.79 -5.62
CA TYR A 92 -13.74 6.96 -6.49
C TYR A 92 -13.05 6.53 -7.77
N GLN A 93 -13.53 6.98 -8.92
CA GLN A 93 -13.07 6.46 -10.21
C GLN A 93 -12.49 7.55 -11.10
N LEU A 94 -11.39 7.24 -11.77
CA LEU A 94 -10.81 8.04 -12.85
C LEU A 94 -10.60 7.16 -14.07
N LEU A 95 -11.13 7.59 -15.20
CA LEU A 95 -10.84 6.98 -16.49
C LEU A 95 -9.69 7.74 -17.13
N ILE A 96 -8.61 7.02 -17.43
CA ILE A 96 -7.44 7.57 -18.12
C ILE A 96 -7.46 7.03 -19.54
N GLU A 97 -7.42 7.95 -20.50
CA GLU A 97 -7.21 7.68 -21.91
C GLU A 97 -5.76 8.02 -22.28
N GLY A 98 -5.16 7.19 -23.13
CA GLY A 98 -3.73 7.20 -23.43
C GLY A 98 -2.89 6.33 -22.50
N SER A 99 -1.61 6.24 -22.85
CA SER A 99 -0.60 5.44 -22.16
C SER A 99 0.00 6.12 -20.92
N GLU A 100 -0.52 7.29 -20.52
CA GLU A 100 -0.04 8.07 -19.37
C GLU A 100 0.01 7.20 -18.10
N PRO A 101 1.17 7.08 -17.43
CA PRO A 101 1.30 6.24 -16.25
C PRO A 101 0.84 6.95 -14.98
N TYR A 102 0.75 8.29 -14.99
CA TYR A 102 0.42 9.08 -13.81
C TYR A 102 -1.08 9.23 -13.61
N TYR A 103 -1.50 9.24 -12.35
CA TYR A 103 -2.86 9.56 -11.96
C TYR A 103 -2.90 10.46 -10.73
N SER A 104 -3.95 11.26 -10.60
CA SER A 104 -4.27 12.06 -9.42
C SER A 104 -5.78 12.16 -9.30
N ILE A 105 -6.31 11.83 -8.12
CA ILE A 105 -7.74 11.92 -7.80
C ILE A 105 -7.87 12.80 -6.56
N ASP A 106 -8.75 13.79 -6.68
CA ASP A 106 -9.07 14.79 -5.68
C ASP A 106 -10.47 14.52 -5.15
N ILE A 107 -10.60 14.42 -3.82
CA ILE A 107 -11.81 13.98 -3.13
C ILE A 107 -12.08 14.98 -1.99
N CYS A 108 -13.23 15.66 -2.02
CA CYS A 108 -13.65 16.46 -0.86
C CYS A 108 -14.23 15.53 0.22
N MET A 109 -13.78 15.65 1.47
CA MET A 109 -14.21 14.83 2.60
C MET A 109 -14.38 15.62 3.89
N ASN A 110 -15.29 15.16 4.74
CA ASN A 110 -15.50 15.72 6.09
C ASN A 110 -14.51 15.11 7.08
N ALA A 111 -14.24 15.83 8.16
CA ALA A 111 -13.46 15.38 9.31
C ALA A 111 -14.03 14.08 9.89
N ASP A 112 -15.35 14.06 10.15
CA ASP A 112 -16.08 12.90 10.69
C ASP A 112 -15.99 11.61 9.84
N THR A 113 -15.45 11.68 8.61
CA THR A 113 -15.23 10.49 7.76
C THR A 113 -13.78 10.00 7.81
N LEU A 114 -12.86 10.83 8.31
CA LEU A 114 -11.45 10.48 8.50
C LEU A 114 -11.14 10.21 9.98
N ASP A 115 -12.03 10.64 10.88
CA ASP A 115 -12.02 10.42 12.33
C ASP A 115 -12.95 9.24 12.65
N GLU A 116 -12.38 8.03 12.71
CA GLU A 116 -13.13 6.79 12.91
C GLU A 116 -13.14 6.34 14.37
N ASP A 117 -12.17 6.76 15.20
CA ASP A 117 -12.05 6.26 16.56
C ASP A 117 -11.57 7.27 17.63
N ILE A 118 -11.63 6.84 18.89
CA ILE A 118 -11.10 7.63 20.02
C ILE A 118 -9.59 7.43 20.05
N GLY A 119 -8.87 8.24 19.29
CA GLY A 119 -7.44 8.02 19.10
C GLY A 119 -6.79 9.05 18.19
N GLY A 120 -5.66 8.67 17.62
CA GLY A 120 -5.18 9.33 16.41
C GLY A 120 -5.48 8.37 15.27
N ASP A 121 -6.22 8.82 14.27
CA ASP A 121 -6.69 7.97 13.20
C ASP A 121 -5.59 7.69 12.18
N GLU A 122 -5.56 6.46 11.69
CA GLU A 122 -4.71 6.04 10.59
C GLU A 122 -5.52 5.83 9.32
N VAL A 123 -5.27 6.66 8.29
CA VAL A 123 -5.96 6.56 7.00
C VAL A 123 -5.00 6.17 5.88
N TYR A 124 -5.41 5.25 5.01
CA TYR A 124 -4.70 4.93 3.78
C TYR A 124 -5.63 4.76 2.58
N ALA A 125 -5.05 4.75 1.38
CA ALA A 125 -5.77 4.54 0.12
C ALA A 125 -5.40 3.19 -0.50
N GLY A 126 -6.40 2.37 -0.78
CA GLY A 126 -6.30 1.21 -1.66
C GLY A 126 -6.62 1.60 -3.10
N VAL A 127 -5.65 1.44 -4.00
CA VAL A 127 -5.78 1.77 -5.42
C VAL A 127 -5.82 0.49 -6.25
N ARG A 128 -6.76 0.42 -7.19
CA ARG A 128 -6.91 -0.67 -8.15
C ARG A 128 -6.93 -0.14 -9.57
N VAL A 129 -6.20 -0.80 -10.47
CA VAL A 129 -6.16 -0.44 -11.89
C VAL A 129 -6.82 -1.54 -12.70
N TYR A 130 -7.80 -1.16 -13.51
CA TYR A 130 -8.53 -2.06 -14.39
C TYR A 130 -8.26 -1.73 -15.84
N GLY A 131 -8.13 -2.77 -16.67
CA GLY A 131 -8.08 -2.62 -18.12
C GLY A 131 -9.45 -2.26 -18.70
N HIS A 132 -9.47 -1.46 -19.76
CA HIS A 132 -10.69 -1.15 -20.51
C HIS A 132 -10.58 -1.67 -21.95
N PRO A 133 -11.65 -2.28 -22.53
CA PRO A 133 -12.98 -2.50 -21.93
C PRO A 133 -13.09 -3.78 -21.10
N SER A 134 -11.99 -4.56 -20.97
CA SER A 134 -12.04 -5.91 -20.38
C SER A 134 -12.56 -5.95 -18.94
N GLY A 135 -12.41 -4.87 -18.18
CA GLY A 135 -12.77 -4.82 -16.76
C GLY A 135 -11.87 -5.69 -15.88
N ALA A 136 -10.81 -6.26 -16.43
CA ALA A 136 -9.88 -7.10 -15.69
C ALA A 136 -9.10 -6.23 -14.71
N LEU A 137 -8.99 -6.66 -13.45
CA LEU A 137 -8.08 -6.08 -12.48
C LEU A 137 -6.65 -6.42 -12.89
N LEU A 138 -5.82 -5.40 -13.10
CA LEU A 138 -4.46 -5.54 -13.60
C LEU A 138 -3.40 -5.19 -12.55
N GLU A 139 -3.72 -4.28 -11.62
CA GLU A 139 -2.78 -3.83 -10.60
C GLU A 139 -3.52 -3.44 -9.31
N THR A 140 -2.87 -3.62 -8.18
CA THR A 140 -3.32 -3.12 -6.87
C THR A 140 -2.12 -2.55 -6.14
N VAL A 141 -2.30 -1.39 -5.50
CA VAL A 141 -1.27 -0.70 -4.73
C VAL A 141 -1.91 0.03 -3.57
N GLU A 142 -1.24 0.06 -2.43
CA GLU A 142 -1.64 0.86 -1.28
C GLU A 142 -0.77 2.11 -1.18
N SER A 143 -1.34 3.18 -0.66
CA SER A 143 -0.57 4.39 -0.34
C SER A 143 0.17 4.26 1.00
N ASN A 144 0.93 5.30 1.33
CA ASN A 144 1.29 5.59 2.71
C ASN A 144 0.04 5.74 3.59
N ARG A 145 0.23 5.51 4.89
CA ARG A 145 -0.71 5.88 5.94
C ARG A 145 -0.49 7.34 6.32
N ILE A 146 -1.55 8.06 6.62
CA ILE A 146 -1.49 9.37 7.28
C ILE A 146 -2.08 9.21 8.68
N HIS A 147 -1.45 9.85 9.67
CA HIS A 147 -1.89 9.79 11.06
C HIS A 147 -2.31 11.21 11.46
N GLY A 148 -3.45 11.36 12.13
CA GLY A 148 -3.92 12.68 12.53
C GLY A 148 -5.10 12.64 13.49
N SER A 149 -5.47 13.82 13.97
CA SER A 149 -6.82 14.09 14.44
C SER A 149 -7.43 15.01 13.39
N PHE A 150 -8.48 14.53 12.72
CA PHE A 150 -9.06 15.20 11.57
C PHE A 150 -10.21 16.14 11.98
#